data_AF-A0A6L6DKX9-F1
#
_entry.id   AF-A0A6L6DKX9-F1
#
_cell.length_a   1.000
_cell.length_b   1.000
_cell.length_c   1.000
_cell.angle_alpha   90.00
_cell.angle_beta   90.00
_cell.angle_gamma   90.00
#
_symmetry.space_group_name_H-M   'P 1'
#
loop_
_entity.id
_entity.type
_entity.pdbx_description
1 polymer ?
#
loop_
_entity_poly.entity_id
_entity_poly.type
_entity_poly.pdbx_seq_one_letter_code
_entity_poly.pdbx_strand_id
1 'polypeptide(L)'
;MAEKKFRSWVGFKEEVVAAPTENAVERIRQLETQLADLRSRRDITSLSKEEFEILAGETAMSLIKTAQQRESRALASAEQTVAEATRITKERLDSSEVKAKAILAGAESRGRKYLEAAESEALEFRDKALRQAEHLLTESKREANSLGVAAKREAEKIINEATGEISEFRSWLTSAISESERLYRLQTQSLTAAEHAIGETRIRLKQAFERLASLQGDIDANIDDNNRPVEKTFIRKNTRPAKSEALPAEKIAKKPVKKVAKKSTTKKRK
;
A
#
# COMPACT_ATOMS: atom_id res chain seq x y z
N MET A 1 71.64 -2.64 -86.59
CA MET A 1 70.22 -2.68 -86.16
C MET A 1 69.95 -1.99 -84.82
N ALA A 2 70.94 -1.75 -83.95
CA ALA A 2 70.73 -1.04 -82.66
C ALA A 2 70.78 0.50 -82.75
N GLU A 3 71.56 1.07 -83.68
CA GLU A 3 71.71 2.54 -83.80
C GLU A 3 70.43 3.27 -84.26
N LYS A 4 69.61 2.64 -85.11
CA LYS A 4 68.34 3.25 -85.59
C LYS A 4 67.30 3.41 -84.48
N LYS A 5 67.34 2.56 -83.45
CA LYS A 5 66.41 2.62 -82.31
C LYS A 5 66.80 3.71 -81.31
N PHE A 6 68.11 3.89 -81.08
CA PHE A 6 68.62 4.90 -80.15
C PHE A 6 68.36 6.34 -80.64
N ARG A 7 68.51 6.60 -81.95
CA ARG A 7 68.30 7.93 -82.54
C ARG A 7 66.84 8.41 -82.44
N SER A 8 65.87 7.49 -82.48
CA SER A 8 64.44 7.80 -82.30
C SER A 8 64.03 8.15 -80.86
N TRP A 9 64.81 7.73 -79.85
CA TRP A 9 64.53 7.96 -78.44
C TRP A 9 65.11 9.29 -77.92
N VAL A 10 66.21 9.76 -78.52
CA VAL A 10 66.84 11.06 -78.20
C VAL A 10 66.17 12.23 -78.97
N GLY A 11 64.95 12.02 -79.48
CA GLY A 11 64.18 13.06 -80.18
C GLY A 11 64.79 13.51 -81.51
N PHE A 12 65.81 12.81 -82.03
CA PHE A 12 66.43 13.12 -83.30
C PHE A 12 65.60 12.52 -84.43
N LYS A 13 64.61 13.26 -84.90
CA LYS A 13 64.03 13.03 -86.23
C LYS A 13 65.08 13.47 -87.24
N GLU A 14 65.49 12.58 -88.14
CA GLU A 14 66.04 13.01 -89.43
C GLU A 14 64.93 13.78 -90.13
N GLU A 15 64.90 15.08 -89.87
CA GLU A 15 64.22 16.05 -90.71
C GLU A 15 65.00 16.05 -92.02
N VAL A 16 64.66 15.10 -92.89
CA VAL A 16 64.77 15.36 -94.32
C VAL A 16 64.02 16.68 -94.46
N VAL A 17 64.75 17.76 -94.73
CA VAL A 17 64.18 18.98 -95.26
C VAL A 17 63.51 18.54 -96.55
N ALA A 18 62.27 18.08 -96.42
CA ALA A 18 61.37 18.00 -97.54
C ALA A 18 61.29 19.46 -97.99
N ALA A 19 61.93 19.74 -99.12
CA ALA A 19 61.60 20.92 -99.89
C ALA A 19 60.06 21.04 -99.84
N PRO A 20 59.48 22.21 -99.53
CA PRO A 20 58.03 22.31 -99.44
C PRO A 20 57.45 21.83 -100.77
N THR A 21 56.94 20.60 -100.81
CA THR A 21 56.10 20.10 -101.88
C THR A 21 54.66 20.45 -101.53
N GLU A 22 54.44 21.66 -100.99
CA GLU A 22 53.18 22.36 -101.25
C GLU A 22 53.16 22.55 -102.77
N ASN A 23 52.15 22.00 -103.44
CA ASN A 23 51.91 22.26 -104.85
C ASN A 23 52.08 23.77 -105.05
N ALA A 24 53.08 24.21 -105.82
CA ALA A 24 53.34 25.63 -106.00
C ALA A 24 52.05 26.39 -106.39
N VAL A 25 51.15 25.70 -107.09
CA VAL A 25 49.81 26.14 -107.47
C VAL A 25 48.86 26.40 -106.27
N GLU A 26 48.87 25.56 -105.24
CA GLU A 26 48.07 25.78 -104.02
C GLU A 26 48.61 26.94 -103.19
N ARG A 27 49.93 27.06 -103.11
CA ARG A 27 50.57 28.20 -102.44
C ARG A 27 50.33 29.50 -103.21
N ILE A 28 50.37 29.46 -104.53
CA ILE A 28 49.99 30.57 -105.41
C ILE A 28 48.51 30.91 -105.18
N ARG A 29 47.59 29.94 -105.15
CA ARG A 29 46.19 30.21 -104.83
C ARG A 29 46.02 30.86 -103.47
N GLN A 30 46.68 30.35 -102.43
CA GLN A 30 46.56 30.91 -101.08
C GLN A 30 47.13 32.33 -101.01
N LEU A 31 48.25 32.57 -101.70
CA LEU A 31 48.83 33.91 -101.84
C LEU A 31 47.95 34.83 -102.70
N GLU A 32 47.30 34.33 -103.74
CA GLU A 32 46.32 35.07 -104.55
C GLU A 32 45.08 35.41 -103.73
N THR A 33 44.59 34.51 -102.89
CA THR A 33 43.48 34.79 -101.96
C THR A 33 43.91 35.84 -100.93
N GLN A 34 45.12 35.75 -100.40
CA GLN A 34 45.68 36.76 -99.50
C GLN A 34 45.95 38.10 -100.20
N LEU A 35 46.39 38.10 -101.46
CA LEU A 35 46.61 39.31 -102.25
C LEU A 35 45.28 39.94 -102.65
N ALA A 36 44.26 39.14 -102.96
CA ALA A 36 42.89 39.59 -103.18
C ALA A 36 42.29 40.14 -101.89
N ASP A 37 42.53 39.51 -100.73
CA ASP A 37 42.15 40.03 -99.41
C ASP A 37 42.82 41.38 -99.14
N LEU A 38 44.13 41.48 -99.37
CA LEU A 38 44.90 42.72 -99.24
C LEU A 38 44.49 43.80 -100.25
N ARG A 39 44.11 43.44 -101.49
CA ARG A 39 43.56 44.37 -102.49
C ARG A 39 42.11 44.76 -102.18
N SER A 40 41.36 43.89 -101.51
CA SER A 40 39.98 44.17 -101.08
C SER A 40 39.93 45.10 -99.87
N ARG A 41 40.98 45.09 -99.04
CA ARG A 41 41.27 46.13 -98.06
C ARG A 41 41.60 47.41 -98.83
N ARG A 42 40.57 48.18 -99.20
CA ARG A 42 40.75 49.49 -99.85
C ARG A 42 41.79 50.28 -99.05
N ASP A 43 42.86 50.72 -99.71
CA ASP A 43 43.88 51.55 -99.09
C ASP A 43 43.22 52.82 -98.56
N ILE A 44 43.16 52.96 -97.24
CA ILE A 44 42.49 54.04 -96.51
C ILE A 44 42.99 55.43 -96.96
N THR A 45 44.23 55.49 -97.44
CA THR A 45 44.91 56.68 -97.93
C THR A 45 44.41 57.18 -99.29
N SER A 46 43.62 56.37 -100.02
CA SER A 46 43.09 56.68 -101.35
C SER A 46 41.58 56.96 -101.39
N LEU A 47 40.88 56.87 -100.24
CA LEU A 47 39.45 57.14 -100.16
C LEU A 47 39.15 58.65 -100.13
N SER A 48 38.06 59.05 -100.78
CA SER A 48 37.48 60.39 -100.56
C SER A 48 36.89 60.49 -99.13
N LYS A 49 36.76 61.73 -98.62
CA LYS A 49 36.23 61.98 -97.28
C LYS A 49 34.87 61.28 -97.03
N GLU A 50 33.99 61.31 -98.03
CA GLU A 50 32.66 60.68 -97.96
C GLU A 50 32.75 59.14 -97.91
N GLU A 51 33.62 58.54 -98.72
CA GLU A 51 33.82 57.08 -98.68
C GLU A 51 34.45 56.62 -97.37
N PHE A 52 35.33 57.42 -96.77
CA PHE A 52 35.94 57.12 -95.49
C PHE A 52 34.90 57.20 -94.35
N GLU A 53 34.02 58.22 -94.37
CA GLU A 53 32.91 58.35 -93.41
C GLU A 53 31.90 57.20 -93.55
N ILE A 54 31.60 56.75 -94.78
CA ILE A 54 30.75 55.59 -95.03
C ILE A 54 31.39 54.30 -94.51
N LEU A 55 32.67 54.06 -94.81
CA LEU A 55 33.40 52.88 -94.32
C LEU A 55 33.49 52.86 -92.79
N ALA A 56 33.73 54.03 -92.17
CA ALA A 56 33.75 54.17 -90.73
C ALA A 56 32.36 53.90 -90.11
N GLY A 57 31.29 54.40 -90.72
CA GLY A 57 29.90 54.15 -90.30
C GLY A 57 29.50 52.68 -90.43
N GLU A 58 29.87 52.01 -91.53
CA GLU A 58 29.64 50.59 -91.75
C GLU A 58 30.43 49.73 -90.75
N THR A 59 31.70 50.08 -90.50
CA THR A 59 32.53 49.41 -89.50
C THR A 59 31.97 49.59 -88.09
N ALA A 60 31.54 50.81 -87.71
CA ALA A 60 30.90 51.09 -86.43
C ALA A 60 29.59 50.30 -86.28
N MET A 61 28.76 50.22 -87.32
CA MET A 61 27.51 49.46 -87.31
C MET A 61 27.76 47.95 -87.17
N SER A 62 28.77 47.41 -87.86
CA SER A 62 29.21 46.02 -87.72
C SER A 62 29.70 45.70 -86.29
N LEU A 63 30.48 46.61 -85.68
CA LEU A 63 30.91 46.49 -84.29
C LEU A 63 29.74 46.54 -83.29
N ILE A 64 28.77 47.43 -83.52
CA ILE A 64 27.55 47.49 -82.68
C ILE A 64 26.75 46.20 -82.80
N LYS A 65 26.54 45.70 -84.02
CA LYS A 65 25.77 44.47 -84.25
C LYS A 65 26.44 43.24 -83.63
N THR A 66 27.76 43.14 -83.73
CA THR A 66 28.53 42.05 -83.09
C THR A 66 28.52 42.18 -81.56
N ALA A 67 28.59 43.39 -81.01
CA ALA A 67 28.42 43.65 -79.58
C ALA A 67 27.02 43.26 -79.08
N GLN A 68 25.95 43.69 -79.76
CA GLN A 68 24.56 43.34 -79.44
C GLN A 68 24.30 41.83 -79.54
N GLN A 69 24.90 41.15 -80.53
CA GLN A 69 24.79 39.71 -80.64
C GLN A 69 25.54 38.97 -79.51
N ARG A 70 26.68 39.50 -79.07
CA ARG A 70 27.41 38.98 -77.92
C ARG A 70 26.63 39.22 -76.61
N GLU A 71 26.05 40.40 -76.46
CA GLU A 71 25.21 40.78 -75.31
C GLU A 71 23.97 39.89 -75.21
N SER A 72 23.19 39.75 -76.30
CA SER A 72 22.02 38.86 -76.33
C SER A 72 22.36 37.39 -76.02
N ARG A 73 23.47 36.87 -76.53
CA ARG A 73 23.95 35.51 -76.19
C ARG A 73 24.34 35.38 -74.72
N ALA A 74 25.01 36.40 -74.17
CA ALA A 74 25.38 36.42 -72.76
C ALA A 74 24.14 36.51 -71.85
N LEU A 75 23.17 37.35 -72.19
CA LEU A 75 21.90 37.48 -71.48
C LEU A 75 21.10 36.17 -71.53
N ALA A 76 20.95 35.55 -72.70
CA ALA A 76 20.26 34.27 -72.84
C ALA A 76 20.92 33.15 -72.01
N SER A 77 22.27 33.11 -71.99
CA SER A 77 23.00 32.18 -71.13
C SER A 77 22.78 32.47 -69.64
N ALA A 78 22.80 33.74 -69.24
CA ALA A 78 22.57 34.14 -67.85
C ALA A 78 21.15 33.76 -67.40
N GLU A 79 20.13 34.07 -68.20
CA GLU A 79 18.74 33.68 -67.93
C GLU A 79 18.57 32.17 -67.80
N GLN A 80 19.21 31.38 -68.67
CA GLN A 80 19.20 29.92 -68.58
C GLN A 80 19.82 29.43 -67.26
N THR A 81 20.97 29.99 -66.87
CA THR A 81 21.62 29.61 -65.60
C THR A 81 20.79 30.00 -64.38
N VAL A 82 20.11 31.15 -64.43
CA VAL A 82 19.20 31.60 -63.37
C VAL A 82 18.00 30.66 -63.30
N ALA A 83 17.37 30.33 -64.44
CA ALA A 83 16.24 29.41 -64.49
C ALA A 83 16.62 28.03 -63.93
N GLU A 84 17.77 27.49 -64.33
CA GLU A 84 18.27 26.20 -63.82
C GLU A 84 18.58 26.26 -62.32
N ALA A 85 19.22 27.33 -61.84
CA ALA A 85 19.45 27.54 -60.41
C ALA A 85 18.14 27.64 -59.62
N THR A 86 17.12 28.33 -60.14
CA THR A 86 15.80 28.39 -59.49
C THR A 86 15.10 27.03 -59.46
N ARG A 87 15.28 26.20 -60.48
CA ARG A 87 14.72 24.84 -60.52
C ARG A 87 15.39 23.94 -59.48
N ILE A 88 16.72 23.91 -59.47
CA ILE A 88 17.51 23.09 -58.53
C ILE A 88 17.23 23.50 -57.08
N THR A 89 17.12 24.80 -56.80
CA THR A 89 16.82 25.28 -55.45
C THR A 89 15.41 24.88 -54.99
N LYS A 90 14.40 24.97 -55.87
CA LYS A 90 13.05 24.47 -55.57
C LYS A 90 13.03 22.96 -55.32
N GLU A 91 13.61 22.17 -56.21
CA GLU A 91 13.69 20.71 -56.04
C GLU A 91 14.38 20.31 -54.73
N ARG A 92 15.48 21.00 -54.38
CA ARG A 92 16.17 20.77 -53.10
C ARG A 92 15.31 21.17 -51.91
N LEU A 93 14.60 22.29 -51.99
CA LEU A 93 13.70 22.75 -50.94
C LEU A 93 12.57 21.74 -50.70
N ASP A 94 11.89 21.33 -51.77
CA ASP A 94 10.80 20.35 -51.71
C ASP A 94 11.29 19.01 -51.15
N SER A 95 12.48 18.55 -51.58
CA SER A 95 13.09 17.32 -51.06
C SER A 95 13.41 17.41 -49.56
N SER A 96 13.79 18.60 -49.07
CA SER A 96 14.08 18.86 -47.66
C SER A 96 12.78 18.89 -46.85
N GLU A 97 11.74 19.54 -47.39
CA GLU A 97 10.43 19.63 -46.74
C GLU A 97 9.79 18.25 -46.58
N VAL A 98 9.86 17.40 -47.61
CA VAL A 98 9.37 16.01 -47.54
C VAL A 98 10.11 15.22 -46.45
N LYS A 99 11.45 15.37 -46.36
CA LYS A 99 12.24 14.73 -45.30
C LYS A 99 11.85 15.24 -43.90
N ALA A 100 11.67 16.54 -43.74
CA ALA A 100 11.26 17.13 -42.47
C ALA A 100 9.88 16.61 -42.03
N LYS A 101 8.91 16.59 -42.96
CA LYS A 101 7.57 16.02 -42.71
C LYS A 101 7.63 14.54 -42.35
N ALA A 102 8.46 13.75 -43.03
CA ALA A 102 8.64 12.33 -42.71
C ALA A 102 9.25 12.10 -41.32
N ILE A 103 10.26 12.89 -40.93
CA ILE A 103 10.86 12.84 -39.59
C ILE A 103 9.83 13.20 -38.52
N LEU A 104 9.05 14.26 -38.76
CA LEU A 104 8.00 14.71 -37.84
C LEU A 104 6.91 13.65 -37.68
N ALA A 105 6.38 13.08 -38.76
CA ALA A 105 5.41 11.99 -38.69
C ALA A 105 5.98 10.74 -37.98
N GLY A 106 7.26 10.44 -38.20
CA GLY A 106 7.98 9.37 -37.50
C GLY A 106 8.17 9.64 -36.00
N ALA A 107 8.30 10.90 -35.59
CA ALA A 107 8.37 11.30 -34.19
C ALA A 107 6.98 11.26 -33.53
N GLU A 108 5.96 11.79 -34.19
CA GLU A 108 4.57 11.77 -33.69
C GLU A 108 4.03 10.36 -33.50
N SER A 109 4.25 9.47 -34.48
CA SER A 109 3.82 8.07 -34.36
C SER A 109 4.49 7.34 -33.19
N ARG A 110 5.79 7.60 -32.94
CA ARG A 110 6.49 7.08 -31.76
C ARG A 110 5.95 7.70 -30.47
N GLY A 111 5.76 9.02 -30.43
CA GLY A 111 5.19 9.73 -29.29
C GLY A 111 3.82 9.21 -28.91
N ARG A 112 2.93 9.00 -29.90
CA ARG A 112 1.61 8.40 -29.68
C ARG A 112 1.69 7.01 -29.08
N LYS A 113 2.59 6.14 -29.56
CA LYS A 113 2.78 4.80 -28.99
C LYS A 113 3.24 4.84 -27.54
N TYR A 114 4.15 5.75 -27.18
CA TYR A 114 4.58 5.90 -25.79
C TYR A 114 3.47 6.44 -24.89
N LEU A 115 2.66 7.39 -25.40
CA LEU A 115 1.50 7.89 -24.68
C LEU A 115 0.44 6.80 -24.48
N GLU A 116 0.09 6.06 -25.51
CA GLU A 116 -0.87 4.96 -25.44
C GLU A 116 -0.40 3.85 -24.48
N ALA A 117 0.88 3.50 -24.52
CA ALA A 117 1.47 2.56 -23.56
C ALA A 117 1.38 3.08 -22.12
N ALA A 118 1.76 4.34 -21.88
CA ALA A 118 1.68 4.95 -20.55
C ALA A 118 0.24 5.07 -20.05
N GLU A 119 -0.71 5.41 -20.92
CA GLU A 119 -2.15 5.45 -20.59
C GLU A 119 -2.67 4.06 -20.24
N SER A 120 -2.31 3.02 -21.02
CA SER A 120 -2.69 1.64 -20.73
C SER A 120 -2.13 1.14 -19.40
N GLU A 121 -0.87 1.46 -19.10
CA GLU A 121 -0.21 1.09 -17.85
C GLU A 121 -0.83 1.82 -16.65
N ALA A 122 -1.14 3.11 -16.80
CA ALA A 122 -1.85 3.88 -15.78
C ALA A 122 -3.25 3.31 -15.49
N LEU A 123 -3.98 2.88 -16.53
CA LEU A 123 -5.28 2.23 -16.38
C LEU A 123 -5.15 0.88 -15.65
N GLU A 124 -4.14 0.08 -15.98
CA GLU A 124 -3.86 -1.16 -15.26
C GLU A 124 -3.54 -0.92 -13.79
N PHE A 125 -2.72 0.09 -13.48
CA PHE A 125 -2.40 0.44 -12.08
C PHE A 125 -3.64 0.88 -11.31
N ARG A 126 -4.49 1.70 -11.92
CA ARG A 126 -5.77 2.10 -11.33
C ARG A 126 -6.65 0.88 -11.05
N ASP A 127 -6.78 -0.03 -12.00
CA ASP A 127 -7.63 -1.21 -11.84
C ASP A 127 -7.07 -2.19 -10.80
N LYS A 128 -5.74 -2.34 -10.72
CA LYS A 128 -5.07 -3.10 -9.64
C LYS A 128 -5.35 -2.47 -8.28
N ALA A 129 -5.21 -1.15 -8.16
CA ALA A 129 -5.49 -0.42 -6.91
C ALA A 129 -6.97 -0.53 -6.50
N LEU A 130 -7.91 -0.43 -7.44
CA LEU A 130 -9.34 -0.61 -7.17
C LEU A 130 -9.65 -2.01 -6.66
N ARG A 131 -9.12 -3.06 -7.32
CA ARG A 131 -9.31 -4.45 -6.86
C ARG A 131 -8.73 -4.68 -5.47
N GLN A 132 -7.56 -4.11 -5.18
CA GLN A 132 -6.96 -4.19 -3.85
C GLN A 132 -7.81 -3.47 -2.80
N ALA A 133 -8.31 -2.27 -3.11
CA ALA A 133 -9.18 -1.52 -2.23
C ALA A 133 -10.50 -2.26 -1.96
N GLU A 134 -11.13 -2.83 -2.99
CA GLU A 134 -12.32 -3.65 -2.86
C GLU A 134 -12.06 -4.90 -2.02
N HIS A 135 -10.94 -5.59 -2.25
CA HIS A 135 -10.54 -6.75 -1.46
C HIS A 135 -10.43 -6.38 0.03
N LEU A 136 -9.65 -5.35 0.36
CA LEU A 136 -9.47 -4.86 1.74
C LEU A 136 -10.81 -4.46 2.37
N LEU A 137 -11.69 -3.82 1.61
CA LEU A 137 -13.01 -3.42 2.10
C LEU A 137 -13.89 -4.65 2.37
N THR A 138 -13.87 -5.66 1.51
CA THR A 138 -14.63 -6.90 1.74
C THR A 138 -14.09 -7.70 2.92
N GLU A 139 -12.77 -7.75 3.10
CA GLU A 139 -12.10 -8.38 4.23
C GLU A 139 -12.45 -7.67 5.53
N SER A 140 -12.27 -6.35 5.58
CA SER A 140 -12.66 -5.51 6.73
C SER A 140 -14.13 -5.68 7.09
N LYS A 141 -15.05 -5.73 6.12
CA LYS A 141 -16.48 -6.00 6.37
C LYS A 141 -16.72 -7.38 6.98
N ARG A 142 -16.02 -8.42 6.50
CA ARG A 142 -16.14 -9.79 7.05
C ARG A 142 -15.61 -9.86 8.47
N GLU A 143 -14.47 -9.23 8.75
CA GLU A 143 -13.88 -9.15 10.09
C GLU A 143 -14.76 -8.34 11.05
N ALA A 144 -15.27 -7.19 10.62
CA ALA A 144 -16.18 -6.40 11.44
C ALA A 144 -17.46 -7.20 11.80
N ASN A 145 -18.00 -7.95 10.84
CA ASN A 145 -19.15 -8.82 11.08
C ASN A 145 -18.81 -9.98 12.01
N SER A 146 -17.65 -10.62 11.86
CA SER A 146 -17.23 -11.72 12.73
C SER A 146 -17.00 -11.26 14.17
N LEU A 147 -16.36 -10.10 14.34
CA LEU A 147 -16.17 -9.45 15.64
C LEU A 147 -17.51 -9.04 16.26
N GLY A 148 -18.44 -8.49 15.47
CA GLY A 148 -19.77 -8.14 15.94
C GLY A 148 -20.55 -9.37 16.45
N VAL A 149 -20.46 -10.51 15.75
CA VAL A 149 -21.09 -11.76 16.19
C VAL A 149 -20.40 -12.33 17.44
N ALA A 150 -19.07 -12.29 17.51
CA ALA A 150 -18.32 -12.73 18.69
C ALA A 150 -18.66 -11.88 19.93
N ALA A 151 -18.73 -10.56 19.78
CA ALA A 151 -19.10 -9.64 20.85
C ALA A 151 -20.53 -9.89 21.34
N LYS A 152 -21.49 -10.15 20.44
CA LYS A 152 -22.86 -10.53 20.83
C LYS A 152 -22.89 -11.82 21.65
N ARG A 153 -22.16 -12.85 21.22
CA ARG A 153 -22.07 -14.13 21.96
C ARG A 153 -21.46 -13.95 23.34
N GLU A 154 -20.40 -13.16 23.47
CA GLU A 154 -19.79 -12.92 24.78
C GLU A 154 -20.71 -12.08 25.69
N ALA A 155 -21.44 -11.11 25.12
CA ALA A 155 -22.44 -10.36 25.87
C ALA A 155 -23.58 -11.27 26.38
N GLU A 156 -24.10 -12.16 25.52
CA GLU A 156 -25.09 -13.17 25.91
C GLU A 156 -24.57 -14.08 27.02
N LYS A 157 -23.31 -14.52 26.92
CA LYS A 157 -22.67 -15.35 27.94
C LYS A 157 -22.57 -14.62 29.29
N ILE A 158 -22.11 -13.36 29.30
CA ILE A 158 -22.03 -12.55 30.53
C ILE A 158 -23.43 -12.37 31.15
N ILE A 159 -24.45 -12.09 30.34
CA ILE A 159 -25.83 -11.96 30.83
C ILE A 159 -26.32 -13.26 31.46
N ASN A 160 -26.06 -14.40 30.81
CA ASN A 160 -26.46 -15.70 31.34
C ASN A 160 -25.72 -16.05 32.64
N GLU A 161 -24.42 -15.77 32.72
CA GLU A 161 -23.60 -15.96 33.92
C GLU A 161 -24.12 -15.09 35.07
N ALA A 162 -24.30 -13.78 34.85
CA ALA A 162 -24.85 -12.87 35.85
C ALA A 162 -26.26 -13.29 36.30
N THR A 163 -27.10 -13.75 35.38
CA THR A 163 -28.45 -14.25 35.72
C THR A 163 -28.38 -15.50 36.60
N GLY A 164 -27.42 -16.40 36.32
CA GLY A 164 -27.13 -17.58 37.14
C GLY A 164 -26.68 -17.19 38.54
N GLU A 165 -25.69 -16.31 38.65
CA GLU A 165 -25.17 -15.81 39.93
C GLU A 165 -26.26 -15.14 40.78
N ILE A 166 -27.15 -14.34 40.16
CA ILE A 166 -28.28 -13.73 40.86
C ILE A 166 -29.23 -14.80 41.41
N SER A 167 -29.53 -15.84 40.64
CA SER A 167 -30.37 -16.96 41.09
C SER A 167 -29.74 -17.70 42.26
N GLU A 168 -28.44 -18.00 42.18
CA GLU A 168 -27.68 -18.65 43.24
C GLU A 168 -27.66 -17.79 44.51
N PHE A 169 -27.39 -16.50 44.39
CA PHE A 169 -27.39 -15.57 45.51
C PHE A 169 -28.77 -15.47 46.17
N ARG A 170 -29.86 -15.44 45.39
CA ARG A 170 -31.23 -15.44 45.94
C ARG A 170 -31.55 -16.73 46.69
N SER A 171 -31.13 -17.88 46.18
CA SER A 171 -31.28 -19.17 46.85
C SER A 171 -30.49 -19.21 48.18
N TRP A 172 -29.26 -18.71 48.15
CA TRP A 172 -28.43 -18.58 49.34
C TRP A 172 -29.05 -17.65 50.38
N LEU A 173 -29.52 -16.46 49.99
CA LEU A 173 -30.20 -15.52 50.89
C LEU A 173 -31.43 -16.15 51.54
N THR A 174 -32.25 -16.85 50.76
CA THR A 174 -33.45 -17.54 51.28
C THR A 174 -33.06 -18.59 52.33
N SER A 175 -32.01 -19.37 52.06
CA SER A 175 -31.48 -20.35 52.99
C SER A 175 -30.94 -19.70 54.26
N ALA A 176 -30.18 -18.61 54.13
CA ALA A 176 -29.61 -17.86 55.25
C ALA A 176 -30.68 -17.25 56.15
N ILE A 177 -31.76 -16.69 55.56
CA ILE A 177 -32.92 -16.18 56.32
C ILE A 177 -33.61 -17.31 57.08
N SER A 178 -33.84 -18.47 56.44
CA SER A 178 -34.51 -19.59 57.12
C SER A 178 -33.68 -20.14 58.30
N GLU A 179 -32.35 -20.19 58.16
CA GLU A 179 -31.48 -20.65 59.23
C GLU A 179 -31.37 -19.61 60.36
N SER A 180 -31.35 -18.31 60.05
CA SER A 180 -31.34 -17.27 61.07
C SER A 180 -32.64 -17.26 61.89
N GLU A 181 -33.80 -17.42 61.26
CA GLU A 181 -35.09 -17.58 61.94
C GLU A 181 -35.16 -18.83 62.81
N ARG A 182 -34.54 -19.93 62.36
CA ARG A 182 -34.42 -21.16 63.14
C ARG A 182 -33.54 -20.96 64.36
N LEU A 183 -32.37 -20.35 64.20
CA LEU A 183 -31.44 -20.04 65.30
C LEU A 183 -32.10 -19.10 66.31
N TYR A 184 -32.83 -18.07 65.85
CA TYR A 184 -33.56 -17.17 66.73
C TYR A 184 -34.62 -17.89 67.57
N ARG A 185 -35.40 -18.79 66.95
CA ARG A 185 -36.37 -19.63 67.69
C ARG A 185 -35.69 -20.53 68.71
N LEU A 186 -34.59 -21.19 68.33
CA LEU A 186 -33.84 -22.06 69.24
C LEU A 186 -33.25 -21.27 70.40
N GLN A 187 -32.68 -20.09 70.14
CA GLN A 187 -32.15 -19.20 71.16
C GLN A 187 -33.25 -18.76 72.13
N THR A 188 -34.40 -18.33 71.62
CA THR A 188 -35.54 -17.92 72.45
C THR A 188 -36.03 -19.08 73.31
N GLN A 189 -36.20 -20.28 72.74
CA GLN A 189 -36.60 -21.47 73.48
C GLN A 189 -35.58 -21.84 74.56
N SER A 190 -34.28 -21.75 74.26
CA SER A 190 -33.21 -22.02 75.23
C SER A 190 -33.21 -21.01 76.37
N LEU A 191 -33.49 -19.73 76.09
CA LEU A 191 -33.59 -18.68 77.09
C LEU A 191 -34.81 -18.92 78.00
N THR A 192 -35.98 -19.19 77.44
CA THR A 192 -37.19 -19.50 78.21
C THR A 192 -37.02 -20.77 79.06
N ALA A 193 -36.35 -21.81 78.53
CA ALA A 193 -36.04 -23.01 79.30
C ALA A 193 -35.09 -22.71 80.48
N ALA A 194 -34.08 -21.87 80.25
CA ALA A 194 -33.18 -21.41 81.31
C ALA A 194 -33.91 -20.56 82.37
N GLU A 195 -34.80 -19.66 81.95
CA GLU A 195 -35.64 -18.85 82.85
C GLU A 195 -36.53 -19.74 83.74
N HIS A 196 -37.19 -20.76 83.16
CA HIS A 196 -37.96 -21.72 83.92
C HIS A 196 -37.10 -22.50 84.92
N ALA A 197 -35.93 -22.99 84.51
CA ALA A 197 -35.01 -23.69 85.40
C ALA A 197 -34.51 -22.80 86.56
N ILE A 198 -34.23 -21.53 86.30
CA ILE A 198 -33.89 -20.54 87.34
C ILE A 198 -35.09 -20.31 88.27
N GLY A 199 -36.31 -20.22 87.73
CA GLY A 199 -37.54 -20.12 88.51
C GLY A 199 -37.72 -21.31 89.46
N GLU A 200 -37.57 -22.53 88.95
CA GLU A 200 -37.64 -23.76 89.74
C GLU A 200 -36.59 -23.81 90.84
N THR A 201 -35.33 -23.49 90.52
CA THR A 201 -34.25 -23.49 91.51
C THR A 201 -34.46 -22.44 92.59
N ARG A 202 -34.99 -21.25 92.24
CA ARG A 202 -35.41 -20.23 93.22
C ARG A 202 -36.54 -20.73 94.13
N ILE A 203 -37.54 -21.43 93.59
CA ILE A 203 -38.62 -22.03 94.40
C ILE A 203 -38.06 -23.11 95.33
N ARG A 204 -37.21 -24.01 94.83
CA ARG A 204 -36.54 -25.02 95.66
C ARG A 204 -35.70 -24.39 96.77
N LEU A 205 -34.96 -23.32 96.47
CA LEU A 205 -34.21 -22.55 97.47
C LEU A 205 -35.12 -21.93 98.52
N LYS A 206 -36.20 -21.26 98.11
CA LYS A 206 -37.20 -20.69 99.06
C LYS A 206 -37.75 -21.77 99.99
N GLN A 207 -38.18 -22.91 99.44
CA GLN A 207 -38.66 -24.03 100.24
C GLN A 207 -37.59 -24.59 101.18
N ALA A 208 -36.32 -24.65 100.75
CA ALA A 208 -35.22 -25.07 101.62
C ALA A 208 -34.98 -24.07 102.77
N PHE A 209 -35.05 -22.76 102.50
CA PHE A 209 -34.96 -21.72 103.54
C PHE A 209 -36.15 -21.77 104.50
N GLU A 210 -37.38 -21.96 104.00
CA GLU A 210 -38.57 -22.15 104.85
C GLU A 210 -38.41 -23.38 105.75
N ARG A 211 -37.89 -24.50 105.21
CA ARG A 211 -37.59 -25.70 106.00
C ARG A 211 -36.47 -25.49 107.03
N LEU A 212 -35.45 -24.69 106.70
CA LEU A 212 -34.39 -24.35 107.64
C LEU A 212 -34.92 -23.42 108.74
N ALA A 213 -35.76 -22.45 108.39
CA ALA A 213 -36.40 -21.56 109.35
C ALA A 213 -37.35 -22.33 110.28
N SER A 214 -38.13 -23.28 109.74
CA SER A 214 -38.96 -24.15 110.58
C SER A 214 -38.10 -25.05 111.47
N LEU A 215 -37.01 -25.63 110.94
CA LEU A 215 -36.08 -26.43 111.73
C LEU A 215 -35.39 -25.60 112.82
N GLN A 216 -35.02 -24.36 112.53
CA GLN A 216 -34.46 -23.44 113.51
C GLN A 216 -35.48 -23.14 114.60
N GLY A 217 -36.74 -22.85 114.25
CA GLY A 217 -37.82 -22.72 115.22
C GLY A 217 -38.02 -23.98 116.07
N ASP A 218 -37.96 -25.17 115.46
CA ASP A 218 -38.04 -26.45 116.18
C ASP A 218 -36.83 -26.66 117.11
N ILE A 219 -35.63 -26.24 116.71
CA ILE A 219 -34.42 -26.29 117.53
C ILE A 219 -34.52 -25.31 118.72
N ASP A 220 -34.87 -24.04 118.46
CA ASP A 220 -35.03 -23.00 119.49
C ASP A 220 -36.11 -23.39 120.50
N ALA A 221 -37.18 -24.06 120.07
CA ALA A 221 -38.22 -24.57 120.97
C ALA A 221 -37.77 -25.77 121.84
N ASN A 222 -36.66 -26.42 121.48
CA ASN A 222 -36.22 -27.69 122.08
C ASN A 222 -34.82 -27.63 122.70
N ILE A 223 -34.31 -26.40 122.91
CA ILE A 223 -33.05 -26.10 123.60
C ILE A 223 -33.36 -25.20 124.81
N ASP A 224 -32.72 -25.46 125.96
CA ASP A 224 -32.83 -24.64 127.17
C ASP A 224 -31.86 -23.43 127.16
N ASP A 225 -32.00 -22.48 128.11
CA ASP A 225 -31.16 -21.27 128.24
C ASP A 225 -29.63 -21.54 128.33
N ASN A 226 -29.23 -22.82 128.52
CA ASN A 226 -27.84 -23.27 128.62
C ASN A 226 -27.38 -24.12 127.42
N ASN A 227 -28.07 -24.04 126.28
CA ASN A 227 -27.72 -24.71 125.02
C ASN A 227 -27.76 -26.26 125.07
N ARG A 228 -28.64 -26.88 125.90
CA ARG A 228 -28.78 -28.35 126.00
C ARG A 228 -30.17 -28.83 125.51
N PRO A 229 -30.24 -29.98 124.82
CA PRO A 229 -31.50 -30.50 124.27
C PRO A 229 -32.43 -31.02 125.38
N VAL A 230 -33.68 -30.59 125.33
CA VAL A 230 -34.73 -31.02 126.26
C VAL A 230 -35.24 -32.40 125.79
N GLU A 231 -35.27 -33.38 126.69
CA GLU A 231 -35.39 -34.83 126.48
C GLU A 231 -36.16 -35.39 125.26
N LYS A 232 -35.40 -36.14 124.43
CA LYS A 232 -35.68 -37.46 123.80
C LYS A 232 -37.13 -37.79 123.39
N THR A 233 -37.49 -37.50 122.14
CA THR A 233 -38.09 -38.47 121.19
C THR A 233 -38.04 -37.94 119.75
N PHE A 234 -36.94 -38.23 119.03
CA PHE A 234 -36.90 -38.00 117.57
C PHE A 234 -37.75 -39.07 116.86
N ILE A 235 -38.98 -38.73 116.49
CA ILE A 235 -39.76 -39.54 115.54
C ILE A 235 -39.28 -39.21 114.13
N ARG A 236 -38.47 -40.12 113.55
CA ARG A 236 -38.15 -40.09 112.11
C ARG A 236 -39.44 -40.24 111.29
N LYS A 237 -39.94 -39.13 110.73
CA LYS A 237 -40.97 -39.15 109.68
C LYS A 237 -40.27 -39.22 108.31
N ASN A 238 -40.38 -40.39 107.68
CA ASN A 238 -40.21 -40.70 106.25
C ASN A 238 -38.94 -40.23 105.50
N THR A 239 -38.03 -41.18 105.27
CA THR A 239 -37.09 -41.19 104.12
C THR A 239 -37.11 -42.63 103.58
N ARG A 240 -37.50 -42.92 102.33
CA ARG A 240 -36.71 -42.89 101.07
C ARG A 240 -37.50 -43.73 100.01
N PRO A 241 -37.16 -43.76 98.71
CA PRO A 241 -36.27 -42.90 97.93
C PRO A 241 -36.94 -42.29 96.68
N ALA A 242 -36.35 -41.21 96.18
CA ALA A 242 -36.57 -40.72 94.82
C ALA A 242 -36.20 -41.82 93.81
N LYS A 243 -37.17 -42.21 92.97
CA LYS A 243 -36.91 -42.96 91.74
C LYS A 243 -36.14 -42.04 90.80
N SER A 244 -34.98 -42.51 90.38
CA SER A 244 -34.11 -41.91 89.38
C SER A 244 -34.87 -41.53 88.11
N GLU A 245 -34.97 -40.23 87.84
CA GLU A 245 -35.17 -39.70 86.49
C GLU A 245 -33.93 -40.04 85.67
N ALA A 246 -34.12 -40.87 84.65
CA ALA A 246 -33.11 -41.11 83.62
C ALA A 246 -33.28 -40.07 82.50
N LEU A 247 -32.26 -39.25 82.30
CA LEU A 247 -31.95 -38.56 81.05
C LEU A 247 -30.50 -38.96 80.68
N PRO A 248 -30.04 -38.94 79.41
CA PRO A 248 -30.72 -39.02 78.11
C PRO A 248 -30.10 -40.12 77.20
N ALA A 249 -30.86 -40.72 76.28
CA ALA A 249 -30.29 -41.56 75.22
C ALA A 249 -30.03 -40.70 73.97
N GLU A 250 -28.81 -40.18 73.87
CA GLU A 250 -28.26 -39.49 72.72
C GLU A 250 -28.10 -40.47 71.53
N LYS A 251 -28.98 -40.37 70.53
CA LYS A 251 -28.83 -41.11 69.27
C LYS A 251 -27.84 -40.38 68.36
N ILE A 252 -26.57 -40.79 68.43
CA ILE A 252 -25.55 -40.47 67.44
C ILE A 252 -25.90 -41.19 66.13
N ALA A 253 -26.52 -40.46 65.19
CA ALA A 253 -26.70 -40.92 63.82
C ALA A 253 -25.37 -40.78 63.04
N LYS A 254 -24.77 -41.93 62.74
CA LYS A 254 -23.54 -42.09 61.97
C LYS A 254 -23.72 -41.55 60.54
N LYS A 255 -22.87 -40.60 60.13
CA LYS A 255 -22.67 -40.18 58.74
C LYS A 255 -22.07 -41.35 57.91
N PRO A 256 -22.58 -41.67 56.72
CA PRO A 256 -21.90 -42.58 55.80
C PRO A 256 -20.79 -41.86 55.04
N VAL A 257 -19.55 -42.32 55.24
CA VAL A 257 -18.37 -41.94 54.43
C VAL A 257 -18.54 -42.55 53.03
N LYS A 258 -18.90 -41.72 52.04
CA LYS A 258 -18.80 -42.11 50.63
C LYS A 258 -17.34 -42.10 50.20
N LYS A 259 -16.92 -43.25 49.65
CA LYS A 259 -15.63 -43.56 49.07
C LYS A 259 -15.17 -42.49 48.06
N VAL A 260 -13.96 -41.98 48.28
CA VAL A 260 -13.18 -41.24 47.30
C VAL A 260 -12.77 -42.19 46.18
N ALA A 261 -13.37 -42.03 45.00
CA ALA A 261 -12.89 -42.67 43.78
C ALA A 261 -11.69 -41.90 43.24
N LYS A 262 -10.48 -42.46 43.38
CA LYS A 262 -9.30 -42.02 42.63
C LYS A 262 -9.50 -42.38 41.16
N LYS A 263 -9.68 -41.39 40.30
CA LYS A 263 -9.68 -41.55 38.85
C LYS A 263 -8.22 -41.67 38.39
N SER A 264 -7.89 -42.82 37.81
CA SER A 264 -6.61 -43.14 37.18
C SER A 264 -6.43 -42.31 35.90
N THR A 265 -5.33 -41.58 35.79
CA THR A 265 -4.86 -41.00 34.52
C THR A 265 -3.77 -41.89 33.93
N THR A 266 -4.07 -42.52 32.80
CA THR A 266 -3.09 -43.18 31.92
C THR A 266 -3.43 -42.86 30.48
N LYS A 267 -2.68 -41.96 29.85
CA LYS A 267 -1.95 -42.20 28.58
C LYS A 267 -1.43 -40.89 27.98
N LYS A 268 -0.10 -40.78 28.00
CA LYS A 268 0.69 -39.99 27.06
C LYS A 268 0.96 -40.91 25.87
N ARG A 269 0.48 -40.59 24.66
CA ARG A 269 1.04 -41.14 23.42
C ARG A 269 0.55 -40.38 22.18
N LYS A 270 1.55 -39.96 21.39
CA LYS A 270 1.57 -39.33 20.06
C LYS A 270 1.09 -37.88 20.00
#